data_AF-A0A6N2V9M1-F1
#
_entry.id   AF-A0A6N2V9M1-F1
#
_cell.length_a   1.000
_cell.length_b   1.000
_cell.length_c   1.000
_cell.angle_alpha   90.00
_cell.angle_beta   90.00
_cell.angle_gamma   90.00
#
_symmetry.space_group_name_H-M   'P 1'
#
loop_
_entity.id
_entity.type
_entity.pdbx_description
1 polymer ?
#
loop_
_entity_poly.entity_id
_entity_poly.type
_entity_poly.pdbx_seq_one_letter_code
_entity_poly.pdbx_strand_id
1 'polypeptide(L)'
;MALLAVVMCVNFASCSDDDDPIKNDDGIITNQKKLMEIKETSDDGYISIYTFSYDNQSRLTSIVDNEDGHSDNNIINFTWGNNTIIATKRGDARRTYTLSDNLVRKQQNNEGASKAFTYNSSNQLIKVDETDERHSGDDCSYTYTWDNGKMTKHIYKENNSEKSYVYEYTYNGKTCKGWFPNMEDEGWDALDDDYIFFAHPELVGMRTNQLPEQIFSKDTEIYEYYDEYFKETCKSEYTYEDTVKFEYKLDKDGYVESCTVTYTYVNTTKQSFTDKNGDGVITDDERNVTETRTETDITIYSFKWE
;
A
#
# COMPACT_ATOMS: atom_id res chain seq x y z
N MET A 1 28.14 19.47 -50.47
CA MET A 1 28.22 18.85 -49.13
C MET A 1 26.80 18.79 -48.58
N ALA A 2 26.24 17.59 -48.57
CA ALA A 2 24.94 17.31 -47.97
C ALA A 2 25.16 16.93 -46.51
N LEU A 3 24.37 17.49 -45.60
CA LEU A 3 24.17 16.90 -44.28
C LEU A 3 22.66 16.65 -44.13
N LEU A 4 22.33 15.37 -44.24
CA LEU A 4 20.99 14.81 -44.07
C LEU A 4 20.73 14.73 -42.56
N ALA A 5 19.74 15.49 -42.06
CA ALA A 5 19.28 15.35 -40.69
C ALA A 5 18.46 14.06 -40.58
N VAL A 6 19.03 13.05 -39.92
CA VAL A 6 18.31 11.83 -39.55
C VAL A 6 17.40 12.17 -38.38
N VAL A 7 16.12 12.35 -38.66
CA VAL A 7 15.06 12.27 -37.64
C VAL A 7 15.07 10.82 -37.16
N MET A 8 15.66 10.57 -36.00
CA MET A 8 15.48 9.31 -35.29
C MET A 8 14.06 9.31 -34.73
N CYS A 9 13.11 8.86 -35.55
CA CYS A 9 11.84 8.35 -35.08
C CYS A 9 12.16 7.15 -34.18
N VAL A 10 12.26 7.37 -32.87
CA VAL A 10 12.02 6.29 -31.91
C VAL A 10 10.56 5.93 -32.06
N ASN A 11 10.31 4.88 -32.85
CA ASN A 11 9.04 4.20 -32.81
C ASN A 11 8.90 3.69 -31.38
N PHE A 12 8.14 4.41 -30.56
CA PHE A 12 7.40 3.77 -29.49
C PHE A 12 6.56 2.71 -30.19
N ALA A 13 7.04 1.47 -30.20
CA ALA A 13 6.18 0.32 -30.37
C ALA A 13 5.33 0.26 -29.10
N SER A 14 4.36 1.17 -29.03
CA SER A 14 3.13 0.97 -28.27
C SER A 14 2.46 -0.20 -28.97
N CYS A 15 2.73 -1.42 -28.50
CA CYS A 15 1.87 -2.55 -28.80
C CYS A 15 0.55 -2.34 -28.05
N SER A 16 -0.23 -1.37 -28.54
CA SER A 16 -1.61 -1.09 -28.13
C SER A 16 -2.53 -2.12 -28.79
N ASP A 17 -2.50 -3.35 -28.29
CA ASP A 17 -3.61 -4.30 -28.41
C ASP A 17 -4.10 -4.61 -26.98
N ASP A 18 -4.09 -3.61 -26.10
CA ASP A 18 -4.84 -3.69 -24.86
C ASP A 18 -6.19 -3.06 -25.13
N ASP A 19 -7.20 -3.91 -25.33
CA ASP A 19 -8.59 -3.49 -25.35
C ASP A 19 -8.88 -2.66 -24.10
N ASP A 20 -9.45 -1.47 -24.30
CA ASP A 20 -9.89 -0.61 -23.20
C ASP A 20 -10.73 -1.42 -22.20
N PRO A 21 -10.60 -1.19 -20.88
CA PRO A 21 -11.36 -1.95 -19.90
C PRO A 21 -12.87 -1.82 -20.12
N ILE A 22 -13.55 -2.95 -20.33
CA ILE A 22 -15.01 -3.01 -20.50
C ILE A 22 -15.63 -3.35 -19.15
N LYS A 23 -16.53 -2.47 -18.69
CA LYS A 23 -17.25 -2.64 -17.43
C LYS A 23 -18.64 -3.23 -17.64
N ASN A 24 -19.06 -4.13 -16.74
CA ASN A 24 -20.45 -4.58 -16.65
C ASN A 24 -21.32 -3.54 -15.90
N ASP A 25 -22.61 -3.86 -15.69
CA ASP A 25 -23.56 -2.98 -15.01
C ASP A 25 -23.15 -2.66 -13.55
N ASP A 26 -22.41 -3.56 -12.89
CA ASP A 26 -21.86 -3.38 -11.55
C ASP A 26 -20.51 -2.61 -11.56
N GLY A 27 -20.04 -2.20 -12.73
CA GLY A 27 -18.79 -1.46 -12.93
C GLY A 27 -17.50 -2.28 -12.84
N ILE A 28 -17.62 -3.61 -12.85
CA ILE A 28 -16.51 -4.56 -12.82
C ILE A 28 -15.97 -4.77 -14.23
N ILE A 29 -14.65 -4.87 -14.35
CA ILE A 29 -13.99 -5.13 -15.64
C ILE A 29 -14.09 -6.60 -16.01
N THR A 30 -14.60 -6.91 -17.20
CA THR A 30 -14.92 -8.30 -17.61
C THR A 30 -14.12 -8.85 -18.79
N ASN A 31 -13.34 -8.01 -19.48
CA ASN A 31 -12.53 -8.40 -20.64
C ASN A 31 -11.05 -8.70 -20.31
N GLN A 32 -10.73 -8.87 -19.02
CA GLN A 32 -9.39 -9.14 -18.53
C GLN A 32 -9.40 -10.34 -17.58
N LYS A 33 -8.24 -10.97 -17.35
CA LYS A 33 -8.13 -12.10 -16.42
C LYS A 33 -8.52 -11.67 -15.01
N LYS A 34 -9.11 -12.60 -14.27
CA LYS A 34 -9.45 -12.48 -12.85
C LYS A 34 -8.28 -12.95 -12.02
N LEU A 35 -8.06 -12.30 -10.88
CA LEU A 35 -7.10 -12.76 -9.90
C LEU A 35 -7.68 -13.96 -9.16
N MET A 36 -7.06 -15.13 -9.26
CA MET A 36 -7.57 -16.38 -8.68
C MET A 36 -6.87 -16.74 -7.37
N GLU A 37 -5.59 -16.38 -7.24
CA GLU A 37 -4.81 -16.68 -6.05
C GLU A 37 -3.71 -15.63 -5.87
N ILE A 38 -3.46 -15.27 -4.61
CA ILE A 38 -2.21 -14.66 -4.17
C ILE A 38 -1.56 -15.63 -3.19
N LYS A 39 -0.30 -15.95 -3.42
CA LYS A 39 0.53 -16.67 -2.46
C LYS A 39 1.67 -15.78 -2.01
N GLU A 40 1.76 -15.59 -0.71
CA GLU A 40 2.85 -14.91 -0.02
C GLU A 40 3.84 -15.94 0.53
N THR A 41 5.13 -15.60 0.54
CA THR A 41 6.16 -16.40 1.18
C THR A 41 7.21 -15.46 1.74
N SER A 42 7.30 -15.39 3.07
CA SER A 42 8.30 -14.61 3.79
C SER A 42 9.65 -15.31 3.79
N ASP A 43 10.67 -14.59 4.25
CA ASP A 43 12.05 -15.08 4.35
C ASP A 43 12.24 -16.17 5.43
N ASP A 44 11.46 -16.14 6.50
CA ASP A 44 11.42 -17.16 7.55
C ASP A 44 10.65 -18.43 7.12
N GLY A 45 10.04 -18.41 5.94
CA GLY A 45 9.35 -19.53 5.32
C GLY A 45 7.87 -19.63 5.66
N TYR A 46 7.29 -18.64 6.34
CA TYR A 46 5.83 -18.52 6.51
C TYR A 46 5.14 -18.32 5.16
N ILE A 47 3.96 -18.93 5.01
CA ILE A 47 3.18 -18.92 3.77
C ILE A 47 1.73 -18.58 4.09
N SER A 48 1.22 -17.55 3.41
CA SER A 48 -0.21 -17.22 3.36
C SER A 48 -0.73 -17.35 1.92
N ILE A 49 -1.92 -17.93 1.76
CA ILE A 49 -2.56 -18.14 0.47
C ILE A 49 -3.99 -17.59 0.51
N TYR A 50 -4.26 -16.63 -0.37
CA TYR A 50 -5.58 -16.06 -0.59
C TYR A 50 -6.15 -16.60 -1.90
N THR A 51 -7.26 -17.34 -1.83
CA THR A 51 -7.95 -17.88 -3.02
C THR A 51 -9.25 -17.13 -3.27
N PHE A 52 -9.44 -16.65 -4.49
CA PHE A 52 -10.57 -15.81 -4.89
C PHE A 52 -11.55 -16.62 -5.74
N SER A 53 -12.85 -16.46 -5.48
CA SER A 53 -13.92 -17.10 -6.25
C SER A 53 -14.90 -16.07 -6.77
N TYR A 54 -15.42 -16.31 -7.97
CA TYR A 54 -16.28 -15.37 -8.69
C TYR A 54 -17.54 -16.06 -9.20
N ASP A 55 -18.59 -15.28 -9.40
CA ASP A 55 -19.77 -15.73 -10.12
C ASP A 55 -19.65 -15.55 -11.65
N ASN A 56 -20.72 -15.89 -12.36
CA ASN A 56 -20.79 -15.78 -13.82
C ASN A 56 -20.80 -14.35 -14.37
N GLN A 57 -21.01 -13.35 -13.50
CA GLN A 57 -20.95 -11.92 -13.82
C GLN A 57 -19.58 -11.32 -13.46
N SER A 58 -18.63 -12.17 -13.04
CA SER A 58 -17.29 -11.79 -12.59
C SER A 58 -17.27 -11.03 -11.27
N ARG A 59 -18.34 -11.13 -10.48
CA ARG A 59 -18.39 -10.57 -9.13
C ARG A 59 -17.70 -11.51 -8.16
N LEU A 60 -16.82 -10.99 -7.32
CA LEU A 60 -16.21 -11.75 -6.24
C LEU A 60 -17.29 -12.30 -5.30
N THR A 61 -17.30 -13.61 -5.04
CA THR A 61 -18.25 -14.29 -4.15
C THR A 61 -17.62 -14.69 -2.83
N SER A 62 -16.33 -15.03 -2.83
CA SER A 62 -15.63 -15.40 -1.61
C SER A 62 -14.12 -15.26 -1.73
N ILE A 63 -13.47 -15.05 -0.59
CA ILE A 63 -12.03 -15.21 -0.41
C ILE A 63 -11.80 -16.24 0.68
N VAL A 64 -10.92 -17.19 0.42
CA VAL A 64 -10.41 -18.14 1.40
C VAL A 64 -8.99 -17.75 1.73
N ASP A 65 -8.77 -17.42 2.98
CA ASP A 65 -7.48 -17.10 3.56
C ASP A 65 -6.97 -18.34 4.33
N ASN A 66 -5.80 -18.81 3.92
CA ASN A 66 -5.16 -20.01 4.43
C ASN A 66 -3.71 -19.69 4.80
N GLU A 67 -3.46 -19.69 6.10
CA GLU A 67 -2.18 -19.35 6.70
C GLU A 67 -1.52 -20.59 7.33
N ASP A 68 -0.23 -20.79 7.09
CA ASP A 68 0.52 -21.90 7.65
C ASP A 68 0.46 -21.90 9.19
N GLY A 69 -0.07 -22.98 9.77
CA GLY A 69 -0.19 -23.15 11.23
C GLY A 69 -1.57 -22.85 11.81
N HIS A 70 -2.52 -22.35 11.01
CA HIS A 70 -3.91 -22.18 11.42
C HIS A 70 -4.80 -23.33 10.94
N SER A 71 -5.62 -23.91 11.84
CA SER A 71 -6.49 -25.06 11.52
C SER A 71 -7.80 -24.66 10.84
N ASP A 72 -8.16 -23.38 10.90
CA ASP A 72 -9.45 -22.86 10.49
C ASP A 72 -9.25 -21.85 9.36
N ASN A 73 -9.56 -22.23 8.13
CA ASN A 73 -9.56 -21.28 7.00
C ASN A 73 -10.52 -20.14 7.31
N ASN A 74 -10.06 -18.90 7.17
CA ASN A 74 -10.93 -17.74 7.28
C ASN A 74 -11.60 -17.53 5.93
N ILE A 75 -12.94 -17.62 5.91
CA ILE A 75 -13.72 -17.44 4.68
C ILE A 75 -14.49 -16.13 4.79
N ILE A 76 -14.22 -15.24 3.84
CA ILE A 76 -14.95 -14.00 3.65
C ILE A 76 -15.93 -14.24 2.50
N ASN A 77 -17.22 -14.08 2.75
CA ASN A 77 -18.25 -14.20 1.71
C ASN A 77 -18.76 -12.82 1.31
N PHE A 78 -19.03 -12.64 0.02
CA PHE A 78 -19.48 -11.38 -0.55
C PHE A 78 -20.87 -11.54 -1.16
N THR A 79 -21.79 -10.67 -0.76
CA THR A 79 -23.13 -10.57 -1.34
C THR A 79 -23.28 -9.23 -2.05
N TRP A 80 -23.61 -9.28 -3.32
CA TRP A 80 -23.82 -8.11 -4.17
C TRP A 80 -25.30 -7.73 -4.20
N GLY A 81 -25.58 -6.48 -3.89
CA GLY A 81 -26.90 -5.86 -3.96
C GLY A 81 -26.86 -4.59 -4.80
N ASN A 82 -28.00 -3.91 -4.91
CA ASN A 82 -28.06 -2.66 -5.65
C ASN A 82 -27.26 -1.56 -4.92
N ASN A 83 -26.18 -1.09 -5.54
CA ASN A 83 -25.25 -0.09 -4.97
C ASN A 83 -24.64 -0.50 -3.61
N THR A 84 -24.62 -1.78 -3.28
CA THR A 84 -24.07 -2.26 -2.01
C THR A 84 -23.36 -3.60 -2.18
N ILE A 85 -22.24 -3.77 -1.48
CA ILE A 85 -21.56 -5.07 -1.32
C ILE A 85 -21.48 -5.35 0.17
N ILE A 86 -21.79 -6.57 0.58
CA ILE A 86 -21.72 -7.00 1.98
C ILE A 86 -20.68 -8.10 2.10
N ALA A 87 -19.64 -7.87 2.89
CA ALA A 87 -18.67 -8.88 3.29
C ALA A 87 -19.06 -9.45 4.66
N THR A 88 -19.03 -10.78 4.80
CA THR A 88 -19.31 -11.47 6.06
C THR A 88 -18.22 -12.48 6.37
N LYS A 89 -17.69 -12.44 7.60
CA LYS A 89 -16.72 -13.40 8.15
C LYS A 89 -17.37 -14.24 9.25
N ARG A 90 -16.65 -15.23 9.78
CA ARG A 90 -17.10 -15.99 10.96
C ARG A 90 -17.24 -15.06 12.18
N GLY A 91 -18.21 -15.35 13.05
CA GLY A 91 -18.38 -14.61 14.32
C GLY A 91 -19.15 -13.29 14.21
N ASP A 92 -20.14 -13.23 13.31
CA ASP A 92 -21.02 -12.07 13.06
C ASP A 92 -20.34 -10.79 12.54
N ALA A 93 -19.02 -10.82 12.31
CA ALA A 93 -18.29 -9.73 11.71
C ALA A 93 -18.78 -9.45 10.27
N ARG A 94 -19.17 -8.21 10.02
CA ARG A 94 -19.75 -7.78 8.75
C ARG A 94 -19.23 -6.41 8.37
N ARG A 95 -18.86 -6.24 7.09
CA ARG A 95 -18.62 -4.94 6.47
C ARG A 95 -19.59 -4.70 5.33
N THR A 96 -20.04 -3.45 5.19
CA THR A 96 -20.91 -3.01 4.11
C THR A 96 -20.22 -1.90 3.33
N TYR A 97 -20.08 -2.11 2.03
CA TYR A 97 -19.57 -1.15 1.06
C TYR A 97 -20.77 -0.53 0.35
N THR A 98 -20.89 0.79 0.36
CA THR A 98 -21.93 1.54 -0.34
C THR A 98 -21.33 2.23 -1.54
N LEU A 99 -21.94 2.05 -2.72
CA LEU A 99 -21.41 2.50 -4.00
C LEU A 99 -22.27 3.63 -4.59
N SER A 100 -21.61 4.51 -5.34
CA SER A 100 -22.24 5.47 -6.25
C SER A 100 -21.37 5.60 -7.48
N ASP A 101 -21.97 5.54 -8.67
CA ASP A 101 -21.27 5.56 -9.96
C ASP A 101 -20.24 4.43 -10.07
N ASN A 102 -20.61 3.26 -9.53
CA ASN A 102 -19.77 2.06 -9.44
C ASN A 102 -18.43 2.24 -8.68
N LEU A 103 -18.35 3.28 -7.83
CA LEU A 103 -17.25 3.49 -6.90
C LEU A 103 -17.74 3.38 -5.46
N VAL A 104 -16.97 2.72 -4.60
CA VAL A 104 -17.24 2.66 -3.17
C VAL A 104 -17.10 4.07 -2.61
N ARG A 105 -18.15 4.59 -1.96
CA ARG A 105 -18.14 5.91 -1.29
C ARG A 105 -17.99 5.77 0.21
N LYS A 106 -18.48 4.66 0.77
CA LYS A 106 -18.44 4.38 2.20
C LYS A 106 -18.21 2.90 2.46
N GLN A 107 -17.37 2.58 3.44
CA GLN A 107 -17.30 1.29 4.11
C GLN A 107 -17.77 1.47 5.55
N GLN A 108 -18.48 0.49 6.10
CA GLN A 108 -18.84 0.48 7.52
C GLN A 108 -18.87 -0.95 8.06
N ASN A 109 -18.22 -1.18 9.21
CA ASN A 109 -18.35 -2.43 9.94
C ASN A 109 -19.57 -2.40 10.89
N ASN A 110 -19.94 -3.54 11.45
CA ASN A 110 -21.04 -3.64 12.41
C ASN A 110 -20.68 -3.20 13.85
N GLU A 111 -19.50 -2.61 14.05
CA GLU A 111 -18.99 -2.17 15.36
C GLU A 111 -18.85 -0.64 15.49
N GLY A 112 -19.03 0.12 14.41
CA GLY A 112 -18.97 1.58 14.42
C GLY A 112 -17.79 2.18 13.66
N ALA A 113 -16.82 1.37 13.22
CA ALA A 113 -15.74 1.86 12.35
C ALA A 113 -16.23 2.05 10.91
N SER A 114 -15.81 3.15 10.29
CA SER A 114 -16.24 3.51 8.95
C SER A 114 -15.14 4.21 8.17
N LYS A 115 -15.17 4.05 6.84
CA LYS A 115 -14.26 4.70 5.90
C LYS A 115 -15.06 5.49 4.86
N ALA A 116 -14.61 6.69 4.53
CA ALA A 116 -15.18 7.52 3.47
C ALA A 116 -14.16 7.72 2.34
N PHE A 117 -14.59 7.49 1.10
CA PHE A 117 -13.69 7.44 -0.07
C PHE A 117 -13.96 8.63 -1.00
N THR A 118 -12.90 9.37 -1.32
CA THR A 118 -12.96 10.55 -2.19
C THR A 118 -12.10 10.34 -3.44
N TYR A 119 -12.59 10.84 -4.58
CA TYR A 119 -12.02 10.58 -5.90
C TYR A 119 -11.79 11.87 -6.67
N ASN A 120 -10.81 11.86 -7.58
CA ASN A 120 -10.65 12.94 -8.57
C ASN A 120 -11.61 12.76 -9.76
N SER A 121 -11.57 13.69 -10.73
CA SER A 121 -12.41 13.66 -11.93
C SER A 121 -12.12 12.49 -12.87
N SER A 122 -10.97 11.83 -12.72
CA SER A 122 -10.59 10.63 -13.46
C SER A 122 -10.97 9.35 -12.71
N ASN A 123 -11.77 9.46 -11.64
CA ASN A 123 -12.19 8.35 -10.79
C ASN A 123 -11.03 7.63 -10.06
N GLN A 124 -9.90 8.30 -9.86
CA GLN A 124 -8.80 7.77 -9.05
C GLN A 124 -8.99 8.16 -7.59
N LEU A 125 -8.68 7.26 -6.66
CA LEU A 125 -8.74 7.52 -5.23
C LEU A 125 -7.79 8.65 -4.86
N ILE A 126 -8.26 9.65 -4.12
CA ILE A 126 -7.40 10.73 -3.62
C ILE A 126 -7.42 10.86 -2.10
N LYS A 127 -8.43 10.27 -1.44
CA LYS A 127 -8.52 10.27 0.02
C LYS A 127 -9.36 9.12 0.56
N VAL A 128 -8.91 8.54 1.67
CA VAL A 128 -9.73 7.74 2.59
C VAL A 128 -9.70 8.39 3.96
N ASP A 129 -10.86 8.67 4.53
CA ASP A 129 -11.00 9.11 5.93
C ASP A 129 -11.55 7.95 6.75
N GLU A 130 -10.83 7.55 7.79
CA GLU A 130 -11.25 6.51 8.73
C GLU A 130 -11.72 7.12 10.05
N THR A 131 -12.79 6.55 10.59
CA THR A 131 -13.37 6.97 11.86
C THR A 131 -13.81 5.77 12.68
N ASP A 132 -13.52 5.71 13.98
CA ASP A 132 -14.15 4.75 14.90
C ASP A 132 -14.97 5.50 15.95
N GLU A 133 -16.30 5.35 15.89
CA GLU A 133 -17.24 5.98 16.83
C GLU A 133 -16.95 5.62 18.32
N ARG A 134 -16.27 4.51 18.58
CA ARG A 134 -15.89 4.06 19.94
C ARG A 134 -14.57 4.65 20.40
N HIS A 135 -13.68 4.96 19.47
CA HIS A 135 -12.32 5.40 19.72
C HIS A 135 -11.95 6.52 18.75
N SER A 136 -12.52 7.71 18.94
CA SER A 136 -12.21 8.90 18.13
C SER A 136 -10.74 9.34 18.19
N GLY A 137 -9.94 8.70 19.07
CA GLY A 137 -8.48 8.83 19.10
C GLY A 137 -7.81 8.25 17.86
N ASP A 138 -8.44 7.24 17.25
CA ASP A 138 -7.90 6.40 16.17
C ASP A 138 -8.32 6.89 14.78
N ASP A 139 -9.06 7.99 14.69
CA ASP A 139 -9.43 8.56 13.40
C ASP A 139 -8.17 8.97 12.62
N CYS A 140 -8.09 8.57 11.36
CA CYS A 140 -6.94 8.84 10.51
C CYS A 140 -7.36 9.12 9.07
N SER A 141 -6.41 9.54 8.25
CA SER A 141 -6.65 9.80 6.84
C SER A 141 -5.46 9.37 5.99
N TYR A 142 -5.79 8.87 4.81
CA TYR A 142 -4.87 8.47 3.76
C TYR A 142 -5.12 9.39 2.58
N THR A 143 -4.09 10.00 2.01
CA THR A 143 -4.21 10.82 0.80
C THR A 143 -3.29 10.33 -0.30
N TYR A 144 -3.76 10.42 -1.53
CA TYR A 144 -3.09 9.85 -2.69
C TYR A 144 -2.91 10.91 -3.78
N THR A 145 -1.68 11.03 -4.28
CA THR A 145 -1.33 11.91 -5.39
C THR A 145 -1.09 11.08 -6.64
N TRP A 146 -1.73 11.47 -7.74
CA TRP A 146 -1.59 10.80 -9.02
C TRP A 146 -0.98 11.73 -10.07
N ASP A 147 -0.11 11.18 -10.91
CA ASP A 147 0.39 11.82 -12.13
C ASP A 147 0.33 10.83 -13.29
N ASN A 148 -0.40 11.16 -14.35
CA ASN A 148 -0.51 10.34 -15.57
C ASN A 148 -0.79 8.84 -15.31
N GLY A 149 -1.70 8.52 -14.39
CA GLY A 149 -2.07 7.14 -14.05
C GLY A 149 -1.13 6.43 -13.06
N LYS A 150 -0.08 7.10 -12.58
CA LYS A 150 0.85 6.61 -11.55
C LYS A 150 0.51 7.25 -10.21
N MET A 151 0.47 6.47 -9.14
CA MET A 151 0.46 7.01 -7.80
C MET A 151 1.88 7.47 -7.49
N THR A 152 2.11 8.76 -7.28
CA THR A 152 3.45 9.30 -7.04
C THR A 152 3.73 9.49 -5.56
N LYS A 153 2.67 9.58 -4.75
CA LYS A 153 2.78 9.81 -3.32
C LYS A 153 1.54 9.35 -2.57
N HIS A 154 1.77 8.77 -1.41
CA HIS A 154 0.77 8.46 -0.39
C HIS A 154 1.15 9.20 0.91
N ILE A 155 0.16 9.67 1.67
CA ILE A 155 0.36 10.26 2.99
C ILE A 155 -0.64 9.66 3.98
N TYR A 156 -0.13 9.04 5.04
CA TYR A 156 -0.90 8.65 6.21
C TYR A 156 -0.82 9.73 7.28
N LYS A 157 -1.95 10.04 7.91
CA LYS A 157 -2.04 11.02 9.00
C LYS A 157 -3.11 10.64 10.01
N GLU A 158 -2.72 10.51 11.27
CA GLU A 158 -3.65 10.47 12.40
C GLU A 158 -4.26 11.85 12.65
N ASN A 159 -5.57 11.92 12.86
CA ASN A 159 -6.28 13.19 12.97
C ASN A 159 -5.86 14.00 14.21
N ASN A 160 -5.45 13.32 15.28
CA ASN A 160 -5.02 13.94 16.53
C ASN A 160 -3.51 14.20 16.59
N SER A 161 -2.79 13.95 15.49
CA SER A 161 -1.35 14.16 15.39
C SER A 161 -1.03 15.27 14.39
N GLU A 162 -0.01 16.07 14.70
CA GLU A 162 0.61 16.95 13.70
C GLU A 162 1.49 16.16 12.73
N LYS A 163 1.89 14.95 13.12
CA LYS A 163 2.75 14.07 12.34
C LYS A 163 1.98 13.45 11.17
N SER A 164 2.68 13.31 10.06
CA SER A 164 2.20 12.58 8.89
C SER A 164 3.35 11.83 8.27
N TYR A 165 3.07 10.65 7.74
CA TYR A 165 4.05 9.78 7.10
C TYR A 165 3.88 9.87 5.60
N VAL A 166 4.97 10.13 4.87
CA VAL A 166 4.95 10.41 3.43
C VAL A 166 5.71 9.33 2.70
N TYR A 167 5.04 8.68 1.76
CA TYR A 167 5.57 7.60 0.95
C TYR A 167 5.63 8.08 -0.50
N GLU A 168 6.81 8.06 -1.10
CA GLU A 168 7.05 8.52 -2.47
C GLU A 168 7.38 7.35 -3.40
N TYR A 169 6.73 7.32 -4.55
CA TYR A 169 6.83 6.24 -5.52
C TYR A 169 7.72 6.66 -6.67
N THR A 170 8.63 5.78 -7.05
CA THR A 170 9.45 5.92 -8.26
C THR A 170 9.13 4.81 -9.25
N TYR A 171 9.29 5.11 -10.54
CA TYR A 171 8.93 4.21 -11.63
C TYR A 171 10.03 4.19 -12.68
N ASN A 172 10.37 3.00 -13.17
CA ASN A 172 11.30 2.80 -14.29
C ASN A 172 10.58 2.57 -15.64
N GLY A 173 9.25 2.75 -15.67
CA GLY A 173 8.43 2.60 -16.89
C GLY A 173 7.94 1.18 -17.18
N LYS A 174 8.20 0.22 -16.29
CA LYS A 174 7.58 -1.11 -16.37
C LYS A 174 6.07 -1.03 -16.22
N THR A 175 5.37 -1.88 -16.96
CA THR A 175 3.91 -2.00 -16.95
C THR A 175 3.51 -3.47 -17.04
N CYS A 176 2.27 -3.79 -16.65
CA CYS A 176 1.67 -5.11 -16.84
C CYS A 176 0.35 -5.01 -17.61
N LYS A 177 -0.17 -6.14 -18.09
CA LYS A 177 -1.59 -6.27 -18.40
C LYS A 177 -2.39 -6.41 -17.11
N GLY A 178 -3.59 -5.83 -17.08
CA GLY A 178 -4.44 -5.86 -15.89
C GLY A 178 -3.98 -4.85 -14.83
N TRP A 179 -3.62 -5.36 -13.64
CA TRP A 179 -3.20 -4.56 -12.49
C TRP A 179 -2.21 -5.33 -11.61
N PHE A 180 -1.56 -4.62 -10.69
CA PHE A 180 -0.74 -5.21 -9.63
C PHE A 180 -1.50 -5.14 -8.29
N PRO A 181 -1.81 -6.28 -7.64
CA PRO A 181 -2.36 -6.31 -6.28
C PRO A 181 -1.22 -6.07 -5.28
N ASN A 182 -0.95 -4.79 -4.98
CA ASN A 182 0.20 -4.38 -4.19
C ASN A 182 -0.06 -4.58 -2.69
N MET A 183 0.37 -5.71 -2.13
CA MET A 183 0.13 -6.05 -0.71
C MET A 183 1.12 -5.42 0.27
N GLU A 184 2.34 -5.10 -0.16
CA GLU A 184 3.41 -4.53 0.71
C GLU A 184 3.50 -3.00 0.60
N ASP A 185 2.40 -2.36 0.25
CA ASP A 185 2.35 -0.93 0.01
C ASP A 185 1.39 -0.32 1.00
N GLU A 186 1.93 0.47 1.92
CA GLU A 186 1.15 1.15 2.96
C GLU A 186 0.04 2.07 2.39
N GLY A 187 0.11 2.42 1.11
CA GLY A 187 -1.01 3.07 0.43
C GLY A 187 -2.27 2.20 0.33
N TRP A 188 -2.14 0.88 0.45
CA TRP A 188 -3.24 -0.09 0.40
C TRP A 188 -3.76 -0.50 1.78
N ASP A 189 -3.13 -0.08 2.88
CA ASP A 189 -3.58 -0.40 4.25
C ASP A 189 -5.02 0.06 4.51
N ALA A 190 -5.43 1.20 3.94
CA ALA A 190 -6.81 1.65 4.04
C ALA A 190 -7.82 0.70 3.34
N LEU A 191 -7.35 -0.25 2.54
CA LEU A 191 -8.11 -1.07 1.58
C LEU A 191 -8.00 -2.59 1.82
N ASP A 192 -7.11 -3.03 2.71
CA ASP A 192 -6.73 -4.45 2.88
C ASP A 192 -7.77 -5.30 3.66
N ASP A 193 -8.60 -4.64 4.48
CA ASP A 193 -9.63 -5.17 5.40
C ASP A 193 -10.31 -6.51 5.02
N ASP A 194 -10.72 -6.63 3.76
CA ASP A 194 -11.43 -7.80 3.19
C ASP A 194 -10.80 -8.30 1.89
N TYR A 195 -9.67 -7.74 1.45
CA TYR A 195 -8.98 -8.12 0.20
C TYR A 195 -9.83 -7.97 -1.09
N ILE A 196 -11.07 -7.48 -1.03
CA ILE A 196 -11.96 -7.30 -2.19
C ILE A 196 -11.34 -6.38 -3.24
N PHE A 197 -10.60 -5.37 -2.81
CA PHE A 197 -9.98 -4.40 -3.71
C PHE A 197 -8.73 -4.93 -4.42
N PHE A 198 -8.17 -6.07 -3.98
CA PHE A 198 -7.18 -6.79 -4.77
C PHE A 198 -7.80 -7.53 -5.95
N ALA A 199 -9.06 -7.98 -5.83
CA ALA A 199 -9.82 -8.57 -6.93
C ALA A 199 -10.47 -7.52 -7.84
N HIS A 200 -10.96 -6.43 -7.25
CA HIS A 200 -11.71 -5.36 -7.94
C HIS A 200 -11.19 -3.95 -7.58
N PRO A 201 -9.95 -3.61 -7.95
CA PRO A 201 -9.36 -2.30 -7.64
C PRO A 201 -10.08 -1.14 -8.35
N GLU A 202 -10.84 -1.42 -9.42
CA GLU A 202 -11.67 -0.44 -10.11
C GLU A 202 -12.81 0.12 -9.27
N LEU A 203 -13.25 -0.60 -8.22
CA LEU A 203 -14.31 -0.13 -7.31
C LEU A 203 -13.82 0.97 -6.38
N VAL A 204 -12.50 1.07 -6.18
CA VAL A 204 -11.86 2.09 -5.35
C VAL A 204 -10.90 2.95 -6.16
N GLY A 205 -10.94 2.90 -7.49
CA GLY A 205 -10.12 3.82 -8.30
C GLY A 205 -8.60 3.64 -8.13
N MET A 206 -8.17 2.46 -7.68
CA MET A 206 -6.75 2.11 -7.47
C MET A 206 -6.17 1.28 -8.61
N ARG A 207 -6.99 0.93 -9.60
CA ARG A 207 -6.56 0.13 -10.75
C ARG A 207 -5.53 0.89 -11.58
N THR A 208 -4.31 0.39 -11.62
CA THR A 208 -3.24 0.90 -12.48
C THR A 208 -2.44 -0.26 -13.07
N ASN A 209 -1.95 -0.06 -14.30
CA ASN A 209 -1.04 -0.96 -14.97
C ASN A 209 0.44 -0.54 -14.81
N GLN A 210 0.68 0.56 -14.10
CA GLN A 210 2.02 1.09 -13.86
C GLN A 210 2.63 0.36 -12.67
N LEU A 211 3.80 -0.22 -12.87
CA LEU A 211 4.50 -0.98 -11.83
C LEU A 211 5.53 -0.09 -11.12
N PRO A 212 5.36 0.24 -9.83
CA PRO A 212 6.34 1.02 -9.09
C PRO A 212 7.66 0.25 -9.00
N GLU A 213 8.78 0.94 -9.12
CA GLU A 213 10.10 0.35 -8.88
C GLU A 213 10.44 0.33 -7.39
N GLN A 214 10.10 1.42 -6.71
CA GLN A 214 10.42 1.61 -5.31
C GLN A 214 9.42 2.55 -4.65
N ILE A 215 9.13 2.29 -3.38
CA ILE A 215 8.51 3.23 -2.44
C ILE A 215 9.56 3.64 -1.42
N PHE A 216 9.64 4.93 -1.11
CA PHE A 216 10.54 5.46 -0.09
C PHE A 216 9.76 6.33 0.90
N SER A 217 10.00 6.12 2.19
CA SER A 217 9.52 6.97 3.27
C SER A 217 10.71 7.42 4.11
N LYS A 218 10.63 8.65 4.62
CA LYS A 218 11.61 9.19 5.56
C LYS A 218 10.94 10.06 6.59
N ASP A 219 11.24 9.78 7.85
CA ASP A 219 10.79 10.57 8.98
C ASP A 219 11.97 10.96 9.87
N THR A 220 11.85 12.08 10.57
CA THR A 220 12.86 12.54 11.52
C THR A 220 12.22 13.12 12.76
N GLU A 221 12.53 12.52 13.90
CA GLU A 221 12.06 12.96 15.20
C GLU A 221 13.21 13.54 16.01
N ILE A 222 12.97 14.66 16.69
CA ILE A 222 13.95 15.31 17.54
C ILE A 222 13.38 15.41 18.94
N TYR A 223 14.11 14.84 19.90
CA TYR A 223 13.79 14.89 21.32
C TYR A 223 14.90 15.61 22.08
N GLU A 224 14.52 16.39 23.08
CA GLU A 224 15.45 16.94 24.06
C GLU A 224 14.94 16.57 25.46
N TYR A 225 15.78 15.90 26.24
CA TYR A 225 15.44 15.52 27.61
C TYR A 225 16.63 15.75 28.53
N TYR A 226 16.33 15.97 29.81
CA TYR A 226 17.34 16.05 30.86
C TYR A 226 17.55 14.65 31.45
N ASP A 227 18.76 14.12 31.31
CA ASP A 227 19.12 12.85 31.92
C ASP A 227 19.46 13.08 33.40
N GLU A 228 18.62 12.57 34.30
CA GLU A 228 18.82 12.76 35.73
C GLU A 228 20.02 11.99 36.31
N TYR A 229 20.45 10.90 35.65
CA TYR A 229 21.57 10.09 36.12
C TYR A 229 22.90 10.76 35.77
N PHE A 230 23.04 11.23 34.52
CA PHE A 230 24.24 11.93 34.04
C PHE A 230 24.21 13.44 34.34
N LYS A 231 23.07 14.00 34.75
CA LYS A 231 22.86 15.43 35.02
C LYS A 231 23.09 16.35 33.80
N GLU A 232 22.87 15.83 32.60
CA GLU A 232 23.12 16.49 31.31
C GLU A 232 21.83 16.67 30.50
N THR A 233 21.85 17.58 29.52
CA THR A 233 20.79 17.63 28.49
C THR A 233 21.21 16.80 27.29
N CYS A 234 20.40 15.81 26.92
CA CYS A 234 20.58 14.99 25.73
C CYS A 234 19.59 15.44 24.66
N LYS A 235 20.11 15.69 23.45
CA LYS A 235 19.31 15.87 22.24
C LYS A 235 19.50 14.67 21.33
N SER A 236 18.41 13.94 21.10
CA SER A 236 18.35 12.80 20.19
C SER A 236 17.65 13.21 18.90
N GLU A 237 18.22 12.85 17.76
CA GLU A 237 17.61 12.90 16.44
C GLU A 237 17.51 11.47 15.93
N TYR A 238 16.29 10.98 15.73
CA TYR A 238 16.01 9.68 15.13
C TYR A 238 15.59 9.91 13.69
N THR A 239 16.30 9.31 12.74
CA THR A 239 15.91 9.31 11.33
C THR A 239 15.51 7.89 10.95
N TYR A 240 14.29 7.74 10.47
CA TYR A 240 13.73 6.49 9.99
C TYR A 240 13.60 6.57 8.48
N GLU A 241 14.14 5.57 7.77
CA GLU A 241 14.05 5.47 6.32
C GLU A 241 13.54 4.07 5.95
N ASP A 242 12.39 4.02 5.29
CA ASP A 242 11.79 2.79 4.78
C ASP A 242 11.93 2.77 3.26
N THR A 243 12.42 1.66 2.73
CA THR A 243 12.55 1.45 1.29
C THR A 243 11.93 0.12 0.91
N VAL A 244 10.90 0.15 0.08
CA VAL A 244 10.30 -1.05 -0.52
C VAL A 244 10.74 -1.10 -1.98
N LYS A 245 11.39 -2.18 -2.42
CA LYS A 245 11.78 -2.39 -3.83
C LYS A 245 11.05 -3.57 -4.43
N PHE A 246 10.64 -3.43 -5.68
CA PHE A 246 9.85 -4.43 -6.38
C PHE A 246 10.58 -5.01 -7.58
N GLU A 247 10.68 -6.34 -7.63
CA GLU A 247 11.18 -7.08 -8.77
C GLU A 247 10.09 -7.98 -9.36
N TYR A 248 9.61 -7.63 -10.55
CA TYR A 248 8.50 -8.31 -11.20
C TYR A 248 8.93 -9.36 -12.21
N LYS A 249 8.16 -10.44 -12.28
CA LYS A 249 8.12 -11.38 -13.39
C LYS A 249 6.72 -11.39 -13.98
N LEU A 250 6.62 -11.29 -15.30
CA LEU A 250 5.36 -11.36 -16.01
C LEU A 250 5.15 -12.75 -16.62
N ASP A 251 3.90 -13.19 -16.69
CA ASP A 251 3.50 -14.37 -17.44
C ASP A 251 3.59 -14.13 -18.96
N LYS A 252 3.36 -15.18 -19.75
CA LYS A 252 3.38 -15.10 -21.21
C LYS A 252 2.32 -14.15 -21.80
N ASP A 253 1.27 -13.83 -21.04
CA ASP A 253 0.17 -12.97 -21.46
C ASP A 253 0.36 -11.53 -20.96
N GLY A 254 1.42 -11.25 -20.19
CA GLY A 254 1.81 -9.93 -19.69
C GLY A 254 1.26 -9.57 -18.31
N TYR A 255 0.58 -10.48 -17.61
CA TYR A 255 0.11 -10.28 -16.24
C TYR A 255 1.25 -10.55 -15.25
N VAL A 256 1.23 -9.95 -14.06
CA VAL A 256 2.26 -10.19 -13.04
C VAL A 256 2.16 -11.63 -12.53
N GLU A 257 3.15 -12.47 -12.81
CA GLU A 257 3.22 -13.85 -12.32
C GLU A 257 3.79 -13.90 -10.90
N SER A 258 4.81 -13.10 -10.62
CA SER A 258 5.40 -12.97 -9.30
C SER A 258 6.02 -11.60 -9.07
N CYS A 259 6.13 -11.22 -7.80
CA CYS A 259 6.84 -10.04 -7.34
C CYS A 259 7.71 -10.42 -6.13
N THR A 260 9.01 -10.16 -6.23
CA THR A 260 9.88 -10.16 -5.05
C THR A 260 9.91 -8.76 -4.49
N VAL A 261 9.56 -8.63 -3.21
CA VAL A 261 9.59 -7.39 -2.47
C VAL A 261 10.77 -7.44 -1.52
N THR A 262 11.66 -6.45 -1.60
CA THR A 262 12.70 -6.23 -0.60
C THR A 262 12.33 -5.00 0.21
N TYR A 263 11.98 -5.22 1.46
CA TYR A 263 11.81 -4.16 2.44
C TYR A 263 13.15 -3.86 3.11
N THR A 264 13.48 -2.60 3.32
CA THR A 264 14.67 -2.18 4.04
C THR A 264 14.31 -1.03 4.96
N TYR A 265 14.50 -1.25 6.26
CA TYR A 265 14.36 -0.25 7.29
C TYR A 265 15.74 0.20 7.76
N VAL A 266 15.98 1.50 7.77
CA VAL A 266 17.18 2.11 8.32
C VAL A 266 16.79 3.07 9.43
N ASN A 267 17.25 2.80 10.65
CA ASN A 267 17.14 3.72 11.76
C ASN A 267 18.53 4.31 12.06
N THR A 268 18.66 5.63 11.92
CA THR A 268 19.84 6.37 12.34
C THR A 268 19.51 7.21 13.58
N THR A 269 20.17 6.91 14.69
CA THR A 269 20.08 7.69 15.92
C THR A 269 21.31 8.56 16.06
N LYS A 270 21.12 9.87 16.16
CA LYS A 270 22.17 10.84 16.51
C LYS A 270 21.89 11.41 17.90
N GLN A 271 22.85 11.30 18.81
CA GLN A 271 22.73 11.88 20.14
C GLN A 271 23.83 12.90 20.35
N SER A 272 23.46 14.06 20.89
CA SER A 272 24.37 15.12 21.28
C SER A 272 24.09 15.53 22.73
N PHE A 273 25.15 15.74 23.50
CA PHE A 273 25.07 16.04 24.93
C PHE A 273 25.65 17.44 25.18
N THR A 274 25.07 18.20 26.10
CA THR A 274 25.60 19.52 26.48
C THR A 274 25.65 19.66 27.98
N ASP A 275 26.86 19.90 28.51
CA ASP A 275 27.06 20.30 29.89
C ASP A 275 26.87 21.82 30.05
N LYS A 276 25.89 22.21 30.86
CA LYS A 276 25.47 23.60 31.06
C LYS A 276 26.03 24.21 32.36
N ASN A 277 26.78 23.46 33.17
CA ASN A 277 27.20 23.89 34.51
C ASN A 277 28.66 24.41 34.59
N GLY A 278 29.50 24.16 33.57
CA GLY A 278 30.81 24.80 33.40
C GLY A 278 31.86 24.39 34.43
N ASP A 279 31.69 23.23 35.06
CA ASP A 279 32.53 22.74 36.16
C ASP A 279 33.84 22.05 35.73
N GLY A 280 34.07 21.92 34.41
CA GLY A 280 35.29 21.32 33.83
C GLY A 280 35.33 19.80 33.90
N VAL A 281 34.22 19.15 34.27
CA VAL A 281 34.00 17.71 34.11
C VAL A 281 32.75 17.49 33.26
N ILE A 282 32.96 17.66 31.96
CA ILE A 282 32.54 16.66 31.00
C ILE A 282 33.84 15.91 30.59
N THR A 283 33.76 14.62 30.26
CA THR A 283 34.94 13.83 29.81
C THR A 283 34.69 13.08 28.50
N ASP A 284 33.82 13.65 27.68
CA ASP A 284 33.58 13.31 26.28
C ASP A 284 32.90 14.54 25.64
N ASP A 285 33.42 15.76 25.90
CA ASP A 285 32.81 17.11 25.81
C ASP A 285 32.06 17.51 24.53
N GLU A 286 31.96 16.64 23.53
CA GLU A 286 31.22 16.83 22.28
C GLU A 286 30.51 15.55 21.82
N ARG A 287 30.25 14.58 22.72
CA ARG A 287 29.83 13.21 22.39
C ARG A 287 28.68 13.20 21.37
N ASN A 288 29.04 13.04 20.10
CA ASN A 288 28.10 12.85 19.01
C ASN A 288 28.14 11.37 18.70
N VAL A 289 27.16 10.64 19.22
CA VAL A 289 26.99 9.23 18.88
C VAL A 289 26.09 9.18 17.66
N THR A 290 26.55 8.52 16.60
CA THR A 290 25.69 8.15 15.47
C THR A 290 25.68 6.64 15.38
N GLU A 291 24.51 6.06 15.60
CA GLU A 291 24.26 4.63 15.43
C GLU A 291 23.30 4.44 14.28
N THR A 292 23.61 3.49 13.40
CA THR A 292 22.73 3.11 12.30
C THR A 292 22.43 1.61 12.42
N ARG A 293 21.15 1.28 12.49
CA ARG A 293 20.64 -0.09 12.37
C ARG A 293 19.96 -0.22 11.02
N THR A 294 20.22 -1.34 10.35
CA THR A 294 19.58 -1.69 9.09
C THR A 294 18.96 -3.07 9.21
N GLU A 295 17.70 -3.18 8.80
CA GLU A 295 16.94 -4.41 8.73
C GLU A 295 16.46 -4.60 7.30
N THR A 296 16.38 -5.85 6.87
CA THR A 296 16.00 -6.17 5.49
C THR A 296 15.22 -7.46 5.50
N ASP A 297 14.01 -7.39 4.98
CA ASP A 297 13.09 -8.52 4.87
C ASP A 297 12.76 -8.72 3.39
N ILE A 298 12.52 -9.97 3.00
CA ILE A 298 12.21 -10.34 1.63
C ILE A 298 10.93 -11.17 1.62
N THR A 299 9.92 -10.66 0.92
CA THR A 299 8.66 -11.36 0.69
C THR A 299 8.52 -11.66 -0.79
N ILE A 300 8.09 -12.89 -1.12
CA ILE A 300 7.82 -13.29 -2.50
C ILE A 300 6.32 -13.52 -2.66
N TYR A 301 5.72 -12.75 -3.57
CA TYR A 301 4.35 -12.92 -4.01
C TYR A 301 4.29 -13.67 -5.32
N SER A 302 3.38 -14.65 -5.41
CA SER A 302 2.99 -15.31 -6.66
C SER A 302 1.51 -15.11 -6.92
N PHE A 303 1.14 -14.87 -8.17
CA PHE A 303 -0.23 -14.57 -8.58
C PHE A 303 -0.71 -15.57 -9.63
N LYS A 304 -1.95 -16.05 -9.47
CA LYS A 304 -2.63 -16.84 -10.51
C LYS A 304 -3.75 -16.02 -11.14
N TRP A 305 -3.82 -16.05 -12.48
CA TRP A 305 -4.77 -15.29 -13.27
C TRP A 305 -5.54 -16.20 -14.24
N GLU A 306 -6.86 -16.04 -14.33
CA GLU A 306 -7.73 -16.79 -15.27
C GLU A 306 -8.75 -15.92 -16.01
#